data_AF-A0A815N3C0-F1
#
_entry.id   AF-A0A815N3C0-F1
#
_cell.length_a   1.000
_cell.length_b   1.000
_cell.length_c   1.000
_cell.angle_alpha   90.00
_cell.angle_beta   90.00
_cell.angle_gamma   90.00
#
_symmetry.space_group_name_H-M   'P 1'
#
loop_
_entity.id
_entity.type
_entity.pdbx_description
1 polymer ?
#
loop_
_entity_poly.entity_id
_entity_poly.type
_entity_poly.pdbx_seq_one_letter_code
_entity_poly.pdbx_strand_id
1 'polypeptide(L)'
;NSKIIIGLGATTIKECSQDLKTKFLNPDITDSQLEQLFAGLFKAVEEGKDPVTVGFNPVILPSSDDYFALYYGASKLGVNTLTRIEARDWEKKYSAKNVIISAVCPGFCATDINGNAQGARSAELGADSILHAVYTENLENGQFWRDGSQLPLESK
;
A
#
# COMPACT_ATOMS: atom_id res chain seq x y z
N ASN A 1 -5.41 20.71 11.71
CA ASN A 1 -5.60 20.02 10.41
C ASN A 1 -4.52 18.96 10.22
N SER A 2 -4.61 17.88 10.98
CA SER A 2 -3.77 16.69 10.78
C SER A 2 -4.16 16.07 9.44
N LYS A 3 -3.33 16.26 8.41
CA LYS A 3 -3.43 15.50 7.17
C LYS A 3 -3.41 14.03 7.58
N ILE A 4 -4.55 13.37 7.49
CA ILE A 4 -4.65 11.94 7.68
C ILE A 4 -3.74 11.33 6.61
N ILE A 5 -2.59 10.79 7.01
CA ILE A 5 -1.80 9.95 6.11
C ILE A 5 -2.68 8.73 5.83
N ILE A 6 -3.22 8.70 4.61
CA ILE A 6 -3.80 7.49 4.01
C ILE A 6 -2.60 6.56 3.79
N GLY A 7 -2.72 5.26 4.09
CA GLY A 7 -1.58 4.35 4.24
C GLY A 7 -0.47 4.50 3.19
N LEU A 8 0.78 4.28 3.58
CA LEU A 8 1.95 4.71 2.78
C LEU A 8 1.97 4.24 1.33
N GLY A 9 1.38 3.09 0.98
CA GLY A 9 1.23 2.70 -0.43
C GLY A 9 0.42 3.70 -1.27
N ALA A 10 -0.67 4.23 -0.72
CA ALA A 10 -1.51 5.24 -1.38
C ALA A 10 -0.83 6.63 -1.44
N THR A 11 0.05 6.93 -0.48
CA THR A 11 0.89 8.12 -0.53
C THR A 11 2.00 7.96 -1.57
N THR A 12 2.68 6.82 -1.62
CA THR A 12 3.75 6.57 -2.59
C THR A 12 3.26 6.67 -4.01
N ILE A 13 2.14 6.04 -4.36
CA ILE A 13 1.62 6.14 -5.72
C ILE A 13 1.23 7.57 -6.11
N LYS A 14 0.79 8.41 -5.15
CA LYS A 14 0.51 9.83 -5.41
C LYS A 14 1.76 10.58 -5.85
N GLU A 15 2.90 10.25 -5.27
CA GLU A 15 4.16 10.91 -5.61
C GLU A 15 4.80 10.31 -6.87
N CYS A 16 4.51 9.05 -7.22
CA CYS A 16 5.03 8.42 -8.44
C CYS A 16 4.75 9.21 -9.75
N SER A 17 5.58 8.97 -10.76
CA SER A 17 5.38 9.51 -12.10
C SER A 17 4.02 9.10 -12.69
N GLN A 18 3.49 9.90 -13.63
CA GLN A 18 2.21 9.60 -14.26
C GLN A 18 2.20 8.24 -15.00
N ASP A 19 3.33 7.82 -15.54
CA ASP A 19 3.51 6.50 -16.16
C ASP A 19 3.35 5.37 -15.12
N LEU A 20 4.03 5.46 -13.98
CA LEU A 20 3.87 4.49 -12.90
C LEU A 20 2.45 4.48 -12.35
N LYS A 21 1.84 5.66 -12.13
CA LYS A 21 0.42 5.75 -11.71
C LYS A 21 -0.48 4.99 -12.67
N THR A 22 -0.31 5.21 -13.97
CA THR A 22 -1.10 4.53 -15.02
C THR A 22 -0.96 3.01 -14.93
N LYS A 23 0.27 2.51 -14.72
CA LYS A 23 0.54 1.08 -14.62
C LYS A 23 0.00 0.47 -13.33
N PHE A 24 0.28 1.06 -12.16
CA PHE A 24 -0.18 0.55 -10.87
C PHE A 24 -1.69 0.65 -10.67
N LEU A 25 -2.34 1.68 -11.24
CA LEU A 25 -3.79 1.85 -11.15
C LEU A 25 -4.57 1.03 -12.19
N ASN A 26 -3.91 0.50 -13.22
CA ASN A 26 -4.54 -0.37 -14.21
C ASN A 26 -5.28 -1.54 -13.52
N PRO A 27 -6.61 -1.69 -13.69
CA PRO A 27 -7.36 -2.82 -13.11
C PRO A 27 -6.91 -4.20 -13.65
N ASP A 28 -6.30 -4.21 -14.82
CA ASP A 28 -5.83 -5.42 -15.50
C ASP A 28 -4.34 -5.69 -15.33
N ILE A 29 -3.66 -4.98 -14.41
CA ILE A 29 -2.25 -5.27 -14.09
C ILE A 29 -2.07 -6.75 -13.70
N THR A 30 -0.98 -7.37 -14.14
CA THR A 30 -0.63 -8.76 -13.83
C THR A 30 0.53 -8.84 -12.85
N ASP A 31 0.74 -10.01 -12.22
CA ASP A 31 1.90 -10.24 -11.36
C ASP A 31 3.22 -9.96 -12.08
N SER A 32 3.35 -10.42 -13.33
CA SER A 32 4.55 -10.17 -14.13
C SER A 32 4.79 -8.69 -14.40
N GLN A 33 3.72 -7.91 -14.63
CA GLN A 33 3.84 -6.45 -14.79
C GLN A 33 4.23 -5.78 -13.48
N LEU A 34 3.69 -6.24 -12.34
CA LEU A 34 4.06 -5.75 -11.01
C LEU A 34 5.55 -6.04 -10.71
N GLU A 35 6.00 -7.27 -10.96
CA GLU A 35 7.39 -7.68 -10.82
C GLU A 35 8.33 -6.83 -11.67
N GLN A 36 7.96 -6.54 -12.92
CA GLN A 36 8.75 -5.68 -13.81
C GLN A 36 8.90 -4.25 -13.29
N LEU A 37 7.84 -3.69 -12.68
CA LEU A 37 7.91 -2.36 -12.06
C LEU A 37 8.91 -2.32 -10.89
N PHE A 38 8.88 -3.34 -10.03
CA PHE A 38 9.84 -3.45 -8.91
C PHE A 38 11.25 -3.80 -9.37
N ALA A 39 11.41 -4.63 -10.40
CA ALA A 39 12.71 -4.92 -11.00
C ALA A 39 13.38 -3.63 -11.53
N GLY A 40 12.59 -2.70 -12.10
CA GLY A 40 13.07 -1.38 -12.49
C GLY A 40 13.59 -0.56 -11.30
N LEU A 41 12.85 -0.56 -10.18
CA LEU A 41 13.28 0.10 -8.94
C LEU A 41 14.55 -0.53 -8.36
N PHE A 42 14.60 -1.85 -8.23
CA PHE A 42 15.76 -2.56 -7.67
C PHE A 42 17.01 -2.34 -8.50
N LYS A 43 16.89 -2.44 -9.83
CA LYS A 43 18.00 -2.16 -10.75
C LYS A 43 18.54 -0.74 -10.59
N ALA A 44 17.67 0.26 -10.45
CA ALA A 44 18.11 1.64 -10.23
C ALA A 44 18.92 1.76 -8.93
N VAL A 45 18.44 1.14 -7.84
CA VAL A 45 19.13 1.14 -6.54
C VAL A 45 20.48 0.41 -6.61
N GLU A 46 20.53 -0.76 -7.24
CA GLU A 46 21.76 -1.54 -7.43
C GLU A 46 22.82 -0.78 -8.24
N GLU A 47 22.39 0.01 -9.22
CA GLU A 47 23.24 0.86 -10.05
C GLU A 47 23.60 2.20 -9.38
N GLY A 48 23.14 2.44 -8.15
CA GLY A 48 23.37 3.71 -7.42
C GLY A 48 22.63 4.90 -8.03
N LYS A 49 21.58 4.66 -8.83
CA LYS A 49 20.75 5.71 -9.44
C LYS A 49 19.63 6.10 -8.50
N ASP A 50 19.25 7.38 -8.58
CA ASP A 50 18.10 7.89 -7.86
C ASP A 50 16.80 7.20 -8.36
N PRO A 51 15.98 6.61 -7.48
CA PRO A 51 14.64 6.09 -7.79
C PRO A 51 13.74 7.03 -8.61
N VAL A 52 13.94 8.35 -8.51
CA VAL A 52 13.26 9.36 -9.34
C VAL A 52 13.47 9.09 -10.83
N THR A 53 14.65 8.57 -11.22
CA THR A 53 14.99 8.26 -12.62
C THR A 53 14.12 7.15 -13.22
N VAL A 54 13.51 6.31 -12.38
CA VAL A 54 12.56 5.26 -12.78
C VAL A 54 11.12 5.59 -12.34
N GLY A 55 10.87 6.83 -11.94
CA GLY A 55 9.54 7.37 -11.65
C GLY A 55 9.06 7.22 -10.21
N PHE A 56 9.87 6.66 -9.32
CA PHE A 56 9.55 6.53 -7.88
C PHE A 56 10.07 7.76 -7.14
N ASN A 57 9.20 8.76 -6.94
CA ASN A 57 9.58 10.00 -6.26
C ASN A 57 9.49 9.85 -4.73
N PRO A 58 10.37 10.49 -3.95
CA PRO A 58 10.36 10.40 -2.49
C PRO A 58 9.06 10.87 -1.86
N VAL A 59 8.68 10.20 -0.77
CA VAL A 59 7.54 10.60 0.07
C VAL A 59 8.07 11.41 1.24
N ILE A 60 7.70 12.68 1.32
CA ILE A 60 8.13 13.56 2.41
C ILE A 60 7.27 13.30 3.64
N LEU A 61 7.85 12.67 4.67
CA LEU A 61 7.24 12.53 5.98
C LEU A 61 8.01 13.35 7.02
N PRO A 62 7.32 13.93 8.03
CA PRO A 62 8.02 14.52 9.16
C PRO A 62 8.91 13.46 9.82
N SER A 63 10.17 13.80 10.08
CA SER A 63 11.12 12.99 10.87
C SER A 63 11.51 11.61 10.30
N SER A 64 11.41 11.37 8.99
CA SER A 64 12.01 10.20 8.33
C SER A 64 13.07 10.60 7.31
N ASP A 65 14.01 9.69 7.03
CA ASP A 65 14.79 9.74 5.79
C ASP A 65 13.83 9.58 4.60
N ASP A 66 13.87 10.52 3.65
CA ASP A 66 12.98 10.58 2.49
C ASP A 66 13.02 9.27 1.67
N TYR A 67 14.18 8.58 1.64
CA TYR A 67 14.33 7.31 0.95
C TYR A 67 13.78 6.12 1.75
N PHE A 68 13.81 6.15 3.09
CA PHE A 68 13.15 5.13 3.90
C PHE A 68 11.63 5.13 3.63
N ALA A 69 11.03 6.31 3.67
CA ALA A 69 9.61 6.48 3.40
C ALA A 69 9.25 6.01 1.99
N LEU A 70 10.12 6.29 1.00
CA LEU A 70 9.96 5.79 -0.36
C LEU A 70 9.98 4.27 -0.45
N TYR A 71 11.02 3.60 0.03
CA TYR A 71 11.16 2.15 -0.15
C TYR A 71 10.11 1.37 0.64
N TYR A 72 9.85 1.77 1.89
CA TYR A 72 8.78 1.17 2.67
C TYR A 72 7.42 1.41 2.00
N GLY A 73 7.15 2.65 1.57
CA GLY A 73 5.93 3.00 0.87
C GLY A 73 5.76 2.25 -0.46
N ALA A 74 6.82 2.07 -1.24
CA ALA A 74 6.83 1.27 -2.45
C ALA A 74 6.50 -0.19 -2.15
N SER A 75 7.04 -0.78 -1.08
CA SER A 75 6.66 -2.14 -0.66
C SER A 75 5.17 -2.25 -0.34
N LYS A 76 4.57 -1.23 0.30
CA LYS A 76 3.14 -1.20 0.62
C LYS A 76 2.27 -0.92 -0.61
N LEU A 77 2.77 -0.14 -1.58
CA LEU A 77 2.15 -0.03 -2.89
C LEU A 77 2.12 -1.40 -3.58
N GLY A 78 3.20 -2.18 -3.51
CA GLY A 78 3.24 -3.55 -4.01
C GLY A 78 2.21 -4.46 -3.37
N VAL A 79 2.09 -4.45 -2.04
CA VAL A 79 1.03 -5.17 -1.31
C VAL A 79 -0.35 -4.74 -1.78
N ASN A 80 -0.56 -3.44 -2.00
CA ASN A 80 -1.83 -2.94 -2.47
C ASN A 80 -2.16 -3.46 -3.88
N THR A 81 -1.23 -3.35 -4.80
CA THR A 81 -1.44 -3.83 -6.18
C THR A 81 -1.64 -5.35 -6.21
N LEU A 82 -0.85 -6.11 -5.46
CA LEU A 82 -0.97 -7.57 -5.38
C LEU A 82 -2.32 -8.00 -4.80
N THR A 83 -2.84 -7.28 -3.79
CA THR A 83 -4.17 -7.54 -3.23
C THR A 83 -5.26 -7.50 -4.31
N ARG A 84 -5.20 -6.53 -5.23
CA ARG A 84 -6.16 -6.40 -6.34
C ARG A 84 -5.99 -7.52 -7.37
N ILE A 85 -4.74 -7.87 -7.70
CA ILE A 85 -4.43 -8.95 -8.64
C ILE A 85 -4.98 -10.27 -8.10
N GLU A 86 -4.61 -10.63 -6.88
CA GLU A 86 -5.03 -11.87 -6.24
C GLU A 86 -6.55 -11.92 -6.05
N ALA A 87 -7.18 -10.83 -5.60
CA ALA A 87 -8.64 -10.76 -5.48
C ALA A 87 -9.35 -11.08 -6.80
N ARG A 88 -8.93 -10.44 -7.90
CA ARG A 88 -9.47 -10.65 -9.25
C ARG A 88 -9.22 -12.08 -9.75
N ASP A 89 -8.01 -12.58 -9.58
CA ASP A 89 -7.61 -13.86 -10.17
C ASP A 89 -8.16 -15.05 -9.38
N TRP A 90 -8.27 -14.93 -8.06
CA TRP A 90 -8.99 -15.90 -7.23
C TRP A 90 -10.48 -15.93 -7.51
N GLU A 91 -11.12 -14.77 -7.70
CA GLU A 91 -12.53 -14.71 -8.06
C GLU A 91 -12.80 -15.43 -9.39
N LYS A 92 -11.95 -15.20 -10.40
CA LYS A 92 -12.03 -15.90 -11.70
C LYS A 92 -11.82 -17.40 -11.58
N LYS A 93 -10.85 -17.83 -10.75
CA LYS A 93 -10.41 -19.24 -10.67
C LYS A 93 -11.25 -20.08 -9.70
N TYR A 94 -11.79 -19.47 -8.66
CA TYR A 94 -12.40 -20.15 -7.52
C TYR A 94 -13.69 -19.46 -7.04
N SER A 95 -14.50 -18.93 -7.96
CA SER A 95 -15.75 -18.20 -7.63
C SER A 95 -16.67 -18.92 -6.64
N ALA A 96 -16.75 -20.26 -6.70
CA ALA A 96 -17.56 -21.05 -5.77
C ALA A 96 -17.05 -21.10 -4.31
N LYS A 97 -15.80 -20.65 -4.05
CA LYS A 97 -15.19 -20.69 -2.71
C LYS A 97 -15.46 -19.46 -1.86
N ASN A 98 -16.01 -18.38 -2.45
CA ASN A 98 -16.35 -17.14 -1.76
C ASN A 98 -15.20 -16.59 -0.88
N VAL A 99 -13.98 -16.57 -1.42
CA VAL A 99 -12.79 -16.05 -0.73
C VAL A 99 -12.68 -14.56 -1.00
N ILE A 100 -12.52 -13.77 0.07
CA ILE A 100 -12.28 -12.32 0.00
C ILE A 100 -10.81 -12.06 0.29
N ILE A 101 -10.15 -11.29 -0.57
CA ILE A 101 -8.77 -10.86 -0.43
C ILE A 101 -8.77 -9.34 -0.31
N SER A 102 -8.32 -8.81 0.82
CA SER A 102 -8.26 -7.37 1.06
C SER A 102 -7.07 -7.03 1.94
N ALA A 103 -6.60 -5.79 1.84
CA ALA A 103 -5.51 -5.30 2.68
C ALA A 103 -6.01 -4.26 3.67
N VAL A 104 -5.39 -4.24 4.85
CA VAL A 104 -5.77 -3.34 5.93
C VAL A 104 -4.56 -2.53 6.37
N CYS A 105 -4.74 -1.23 6.53
CA CYS A 105 -3.78 -0.34 7.15
C CYS A 105 -4.10 -0.22 8.65
N PRO A 106 -3.21 -0.65 9.56
CA PRO A 106 -3.45 -0.52 11.01
C PRO A 106 -3.35 0.94 11.49
N GLY A 107 -2.91 1.87 10.63
CA GLY A 107 -2.55 3.23 10.99
C GLY A 107 -1.19 3.34 11.69
N PHE A 108 -0.82 4.55 12.09
CA PHE A 108 0.48 4.83 12.71
C PHE A 108 0.49 4.42 14.19
N CYS A 109 0.97 3.22 14.48
CA CYS A 109 0.91 2.61 15.82
C CYS A 109 2.23 2.79 16.60
N ALA A 110 2.13 2.96 17.92
CA ALA A 110 3.25 2.96 18.85
C ALA A 110 3.79 1.53 19.01
N THR A 111 4.65 1.14 18.07
CA THR A 111 5.39 -0.14 18.07
C THR A 111 6.86 0.13 17.80
N ASP A 112 7.71 -0.90 17.92
CA ASP A 112 9.15 -0.76 17.68
C ASP A 112 9.49 -0.26 16.27
N ILE A 113 8.71 -0.63 15.24
CA ILE A 113 8.89 -0.12 13.86
C ILE A 113 8.77 1.41 13.81
N ASN A 114 7.91 2.00 14.64
CA ASN A 114 7.70 3.44 14.72
C ASN A 114 8.39 4.06 15.95
N GLY A 115 9.33 3.35 16.57
CA GLY A 115 10.08 3.83 17.74
C GLY A 115 9.21 4.15 18.95
N ASN A 116 8.04 3.49 19.08
CA ASN A 116 7.07 3.76 20.14
C ASN A 116 6.68 5.26 20.23
N ALA A 117 6.52 5.90 19.07
CA ALA A 117 6.31 7.34 18.95
C ALA A 117 5.15 7.87 19.81
N GLN A 118 5.40 9.00 20.48
CA GLN A 118 4.38 9.69 21.27
C GLN A 118 3.25 10.21 20.38
N GLY A 119 2.00 9.98 20.80
CA GLY A 119 0.80 10.40 20.03
C GLY A 119 0.40 9.44 18.90
N ALA A 120 1.15 8.37 18.68
CA ALA A 120 0.72 7.26 17.82
C ALA A 120 -0.43 6.46 18.47
N ARG A 121 -1.20 5.73 17.66
CA ARG A 121 -2.26 4.83 18.18
C ARG A 121 -1.64 3.63 18.89
N SER A 122 -2.36 3.00 19.82
CA SER A 122 -1.87 1.78 20.47
C SER A 122 -1.85 0.59 19.49
N ALA A 123 -1.11 -0.47 19.85
CA ALA A 123 -1.09 -1.69 19.05
C ALA A 123 -2.48 -2.36 19.00
N GLU A 124 -3.24 -2.29 20.09
CA GLU A 124 -4.61 -2.81 20.18
C GLU A 124 -5.54 -2.08 19.20
N LEU A 125 -5.46 -0.76 19.10
CA LEU A 125 -6.25 0.00 18.12
C LEU A 125 -5.83 -0.31 16.68
N GLY A 126 -4.53 -0.58 16.46
CA GLY A 126 -4.04 -1.08 15.17
C GLY A 126 -4.61 -2.45 14.81
N ALA A 127 -4.69 -3.36 15.79
CA ALA A 127 -5.29 -4.67 15.63
C ALA A 127 -6.81 -4.60 15.38
N ASP A 128 -7.51 -3.68 16.07
CA ASP A 128 -8.94 -3.45 15.89
C ASP A 128 -9.29 -3.06 14.44
N SER A 129 -8.45 -2.21 13.82
CA SER A 129 -8.59 -1.92 12.38
C SER A 129 -8.55 -3.18 11.51
N ILE A 130 -7.73 -4.18 11.84
CA ILE A 130 -7.62 -5.46 11.12
C ILE A 130 -8.86 -6.30 11.35
N LEU A 131 -9.31 -6.38 12.60
CA LEU A 131 -10.51 -7.14 13.00
C LEU A 131 -11.78 -6.60 12.33
N HIS A 132 -11.88 -5.30 12.08
CA HIS A 132 -12.99 -4.73 11.32
C HIS A 132 -13.18 -5.42 9.96
N ALA A 133 -12.10 -5.71 9.23
CA ALA A 133 -12.22 -6.41 7.95
C ALA A 133 -12.74 -7.85 8.11
N VAL A 134 -12.40 -8.51 9.22
CA VAL A 134 -12.86 -9.88 9.54
C VAL A 134 -14.34 -9.93 9.92
N TYR A 135 -14.81 -8.93 10.68
CA TYR A 135 -16.18 -8.88 11.17
C TYR A 135 -17.15 -8.16 10.23
N THR A 136 -16.65 -7.54 9.15
CA THR A 136 -17.51 -6.87 8.16
C THR A 136 -18.16 -7.91 7.26
N GLU A 137 -19.48 -8.05 7.38
CA GLU A 137 -20.26 -8.83 6.42
C GLU A 137 -20.15 -8.21 5.03
N ASN A 138 -19.91 -9.04 4.01
CA ASN A 138 -19.77 -8.61 2.62
C ASN A 138 -18.68 -7.55 2.39
N LEU A 139 -17.52 -7.70 3.04
CA LEU A 139 -16.34 -6.88 2.75
C LEU A 139 -16.03 -6.89 1.25
N GLU A 140 -15.86 -5.72 0.66
CA GLU A 140 -15.58 -5.61 -0.78
C GLU A 140 -14.20 -6.21 -1.12
N ASN A 141 -14.20 -7.16 -2.06
CA ASN A 141 -13.01 -7.88 -2.50
C ASN A 141 -12.01 -6.95 -3.23
N GLY A 142 -10.71 -7.17 -3.03
CA GLY A 142 -9.64 -6.41 -3.67
C GLY A 142 -9.42 -4.99 -3.15
N GLN A 143 -10.12 -4.59 -2.08
CA GLN A 143 -10.08 -3.23 -1.54
C GLN A 143 -9.10 -3.06 -0.37
N PHE A 144 -8.85 -1.78 -0.04
CA PHE A 144 -7.97 -1.33 1.04
C PHE A 144 -8.80 -0.73 2.14
N TRP A 145 -8.50 -1.06 3.39
CA TRP A 145 -9.33 -0.67 4.52
C TRP A 145 -8.52 -0.09 5.67
N ARG A 146 -9.16 0.74 6.47
CA ARG A 146 -8.71 1.12 7.81
C ARG A 146 -9.91 1.48 8.65
N ASP A 147 -9.97 0.97 9.89
CA ASP A 147 -11.04 1.25 10.85
C ASP A 147 -12.44 1.06 10.22
N GLY A 148 -12.63 -0.03 9.46
CA GLY A 148 -13.88 -0.36 8.75
C GLY A 148 -14.21 0.52 7.53
N SER A 149 -13.38 1.50 7.19
CA SER A 149 -13.58 2.38 6.05
C SER A 149 -12.66 2.02 4.88
N GLN A 150 -13.22 1.97 3.67
CA GLN A 150 -12.44 1.79 2.45
C GLN A 150 -11.53 3.01 2.21
N LEU A 151 -10.28 2.75 1.90
CA LEU A 151 -9.27 3.74 1.53
C LEU A 151 -9.10 3.79 0.01
N PRO A 152 -8.80 4.97 -0.56
CA PRO A 152 -8.51 5.08 -1.99
C PRO A 152 -7.14 4.46 -2.32
N LEU A 153 -6.97 4.03 -3.57
CA LEU A 153 -5.70 3.54 -4.10
C LEU A 153 -4.62 4.63 -4.12
N GLU A 154 -5.03 5.87 -4.38
CA GLU A 154 -4.17 7.05 -4.42
C GLU A 154 -4.69 8.07 -3.40
N SER A 155 -3.80 8.60 -2.57
CA SER A 155 -4.17 9.62 -1.59
C SER A 155 -4.49 10.98 -2.25
N LYS A 156 -5.40 11.75 -1.65
CA LYS A 156 -5.75 13.11 -2.11
C LYS A 156 -4.65 14.12 -1.79
#